data_AF-A0A6A0HH13-F1
#
_entry.id   AF-A0A6A0HH13-F1
#
_cell.length_a   1.000
_cell.length_b   1.000
_cell.length_c   1.000
_cell.angle_alpha   90.00
_cell.angle_beta   90.00
_cell.angle_gamma   90.00
#
_symmetry.space_group_name_H-M   'P 1'
#
loop_
_entity.id
_entity.type
_entity.pdbx_description
1 polymer ?
#
loop_
_entity_poly.entity_id
_entity_poly.type
_entity_poly.pdbx_seq_one_letter_code
_entity_poly.pdbx_strand_id
1 'polypeptide(L)'
;MNRKNSARMLVLMLLATFNFVAEGRAQDWRQALDLAGFWKFEIGDDSSYADPDFDDSAWEKIAVPGAWENEGYPGYDGFAWYRVRFSLPEKAMGRTLHLHLGRIDDADEVYLNGHLIGYQGRMPPWPETAYHIARRYLLPPSFLKDHDNLIAVRVYDDMLAGGILDGDVGIYYQPDEIHILSSLAGEWKLKMGDDLRWADSDFDDAGWQKVDAPVMWDSFGYKDYDGVGWYRKRFTVPQNARSEKLILFLGKIDDVDEVYLNGKKLGRTGPWPNDIRDFENYGNHYQEYRAYFIPANQLQLDGENVLAVRVFDGLVHGGIWDGPLGLVSQRDYRSWERRNSSQADFFKWIWGK
;
A
#
# COMPACT_ATOMS: atom_id res chain seq x y z
N MET A 1 -67.00 48.82 8.85
CA MET A 1 -67.65 47.50 8.89
C MET A 1 -66.78 46.48 8.17
N ASN A 2 -66.21 45.56 8.97
CA ASN A 2 -65.43 44.35 8.68
C ASN A 2 -64.97 44.00 7.26
N ARG A 3 -63.64 43.85 7.11
CA ARG A 3 -63.00 42.65 6.52
C ARG A 3 -61.48 42.61 6.80
N LYS A 4 -61.05 41.45 7.32
CA LYS A 4 -59.79 40.71 7.06
C LYS A 4 -58.46 41.17 7.67
N ASN A 5 -57.97 40.25 8.52
CA ASN A 5 -56.63 39.65 8.55
C ASN A 5 -55.38 40.53 8.71
N SER A 6 -54.79 40.45 9.90
CA SER A 6 -53.33 40.28 10.00
C SER A 6 -52.96 39.59 11.31
N ALA A 7 -52.58 38.32 11.20
CA ALA A 7 -51.77 37.62 12.17
C ALA A 7 -50.29 37.88 11.87
N ARG A 8 -49.46 38.05 12.90
CA ARG A 8 -48.12 37.44 12.99
C ARG A 8 -47.54 37.65 14.38
N MET A 9 -47.63 36.56 15.14
CA MET A 9 -47.08 36.35 16.46
C MET A 9 -45.58 36.04 16.32
N LEU A 10 -44.78 36.77 17.10
CA LEU A 10 -43.34 36.60 17.24
C LEU A 10 -43.06 35.20 17.81
N VAL A 11 -42.34 34.35 17.08
CA VAL A 11 -41.70 33.15 17.63
C VAL A 11 -40.19 33.34 17.44
N LEU A 12 -39.51 33.61 18.55
CA LEU A 12 -38.06 33.64 18.65
C LEU A 12 -37.51 32.25 18.31
N MET A 13 -36.77 32.18 17.19
CA MET A 13 -35.93 31.03 16.86
C MET A 13 -34.77 30.95 17.87
N LEU A 14 -34.80 29.93 18.72
CA LEU A 14 -33.60 29.42 19.37
C LEU A 14 -32.73 28.75 18.29
N LEU A 15 -31.66 29.42 17.90
CA LEU A 15 -30.52 28.84 17.18
C LEU A 15 -29.84 27.82 18.10
N ALA A 16 -30.29 26.57 18.05
CA ALA A 16 -29.47 25.45 18.48
C ALA A 16 -28.43 25.19 17.38
N THR A 17 -27.26 25.81 17.49
CA THR A 17 -26.08 25.41 16.73
C THR A 17 -25.64 24.04 17.23
N PHE A 18 -26.20 22.99 16.63
CA PHE A 18 -25.57 21.67 16.67
C PHE A 18 -24.27 21.78 15.87
N ASN A 19 -23.17 22.04 16.55
CA ASN A 19 -21.84 21.73 16.05
C ASN A 19 -21.72 20.21 15.95
N PHE A 20 -22.27 19.63 14.89
CA PHE A 20 -21.76 18.35 14.40
C PHE A 20 -20.42 18.67 13.77
N VAL A 21 -19.35 18.59 14.58
CA VAL A 21 -18.02 18.35 14.03
C VAL A 21 -18.10 16.97 13.43
N ALA A 22 -18.33 16.92 12.13
CA ALA A 22 -18.02 15.73 11.38
C ALA A 22 -16.51 15.67 11.28
N GLU A 23 -15.90 14.99 12.25
CA GLU A 23 -14.57 14.45 12.09
C GLU A 23 -14.64 13.51 10.90
N GLY A 24 -14.22 13.99 9.72
CA GLY A 24 -13.67 13.10 8.73
C GLY A 24 -12.50 12.41 9.41
N ARG A 25 -12.72 11.17 9.83
CA ARG A 25 -11.63 10.41 10.44
C ARG A 25 -10.59 10.21 9.35
N ALA A 26 -9.44 10.87 9.52
CA ALA A 26 -8.21 10.37 8.96
C ALA A 26 -8.14 8.86 9.26
N GLN A 27 -7.60 8.05 8.33
CA GLN A 27 -7.35 6.63 8.60
C GLN A 27 -6.72 6.50 10.00
N ASP A 28 -7.41 5.77 10.88
CA ASP A 28 -7.10 5.73 12.30
C ASP A 28 -5.89 4.80 12.51
N TRP A 29 -4.70 5.26 12.18
CA TRP A 29 -3.47 4.49 12.31
C TRP A 29 -3.09 4.33 13.78
N ARG A 30 -2.80 3.09 14.20
CA ARG A 30 -2.32 2.81 15.56
C ARG A 30 -0.85 2.47 15.54
N GLN A 31 -0.06 3.17 16.34
CA GLN A 31 1.37 2.93 16.45
C GLN A 31 1.62 1.60 17.18
N ALA A 32 2.20 0.65 16.45
CA ALA A 32 2.74 -0.60 16.98
C ALA A 32 4.11 -0.36 17.61
N LEU A 33 4.99 0.37 16.94
CA LEU A 33 6.32 0.65 17.45
C LEU A 33 6.71 2.08 17.11
N ASP A 34 7.18 2.83 18.10
CA ASP A 34 7.83 4.11 17.88
C ASP A 34 9.27 3.87 17.42
N LEU A 35 9.64 4.48 16.30
CA LEU A 35 10.99 4.43 15.75
C LEU A 35 11.65 5.81 15.75
N ALA A 36 11.02 6.86 16.29
CA ALA A 36 11.70 8.13 16.50
C ALA A 36 12.88 7.98 17.49
N GLY A 37 13.94 8.74 17.28
CA GLY A 37 15.16 8.68 18.09
C GLY A 37 16.42 8.73 17.24
N PHE A 38 17.44 7.96 17.61
CA PHE A 38 18.73 7.97 16.92
C PHE A 38 18.89 6.78 15.99
N TRP A 39 19.04 7.05 14.70
CA TRP A 39 19.31 6.03 13.67
C TRP A 39 20.79 6.06 13.31
N LYS A 40 21.31 4.92 12.82
CA LYS A 40 22.65 4.91 12.21
C LYS A 40 22.62 5.72 10.92
N PHE A 41 23.66 6.51 10.67
CA PHE A 41 23.72 7.45 9.56
C PHE A 41 25.10 7.46 8.90
N GLU A 42 25.13 7.51 7.57
CA GLU A 42 26.33 7.60 6.75
C GLU A 42 26.03 8.39 5.47
N ILE A 43 26.94 9.27 5.07
CA ILE A 43 26.83 10.02 3.80
C ILE A 43 27.44 9.22 2.63
N GLY A 44 27.08 9.61 1.41
CA GLY A 44 27.47 8.91 0.20
C GLY A 44 26.47 7.83 -0.22
N ASP A 45 26.80 7.12 -1.29
CA ASP A 45 25.87 6.22 -1.97
C ASP A 45 26.51 4.88 -2.27
N ASP A 46 26.23 3.89 -1.41
CA ASP A 46 26.67 2.52 -1.59
C ASP A 46 25.48 1.57 -1.40
N SER A 47 25.11 0.84 -2.44
CA SER A 47 23.97 -0.08 -2.41
C SER A 47 24.14 -1.23 -1.41
N SER A 48 25.37 -1.54 -0.98
CA SER A 48 25.61 -2.54 0.07
C SER A 48 25.05 -2.11 1.43
N TYR A 49 24.74 -0.82 1.60
CA TYR A 49 24.12 -0.30 2.82
C TYR A 49 22.67 -0.75 3.02
N ALA A 50 22.03 -1.35 2.02
CA ALA A 50 20.75 -2.05 2.18
C ALA A 50 20.90 -3.44 2.82
N ASP A 51 22.09 -4.06 2.74
CA ASP A 51 22.32 -5.44 3.17
C ASP A 51 22.21 -5.57 4.70
N PRO A 52 21.36 -6.47 5.22
CA PRO A 52 21.26 -6.73 6.66
C PRO A 52 22.55 -7.21 7.31
N ASP A 53 23.51 -7.75 6.55
CA ASP A 53 24.78 -8.25 7.06
C ASP A 53 25.95 -7.24 6.95
N PHE A 54 25.70 -6.06 6.38
CA PHE A 54 26.68 -4.98 6.32
C PHE A 54 27.07 -4.49 7.73
N ASP A 55 28.38 -4.34 7.98
CA ASP A 55 28.92 -3.84 9.25
C ASP A 55 28.83 -2.31 9.33
N ASP A 56 27.75 -1.82 9.95
CA ASP A 56 27.49 -0.41 10.23
C ASP A 56 28.06 0.05 11.58
N SER A 57 28.97 -0.72 12.20
CA SER A 57 29.48 -0.40 13.55
C SER A 57 30.19 0.97 13.60
N ALA A 58 30.84 1.36 12.50
CA ALA A 58 31.53 2.64 12.35
C ALA A 58 30.59 3.84 12.08
N TRP A 59 29.33 3.60 11.67
CA TRP A 59 28.41 4.69 11.31
C TRP A 59 28.08 5.58 12.49
N GLU A 60 27.90 6.86 12.19
CA GLU A 60 27.44 7.86 13.15
C GLU A 60 25.96 7.62 13.51
N LYS A 61 25.44 8.45 14.41
CA LYS A 61 24.02 8.44 14.76
C LYS A 61 23.43 9.82 14.62
N ILE A 62 22.23 9.90 14.07
CA ILE A 62 21.52 11.14 13.81
C ILE A 62 20.10 11.07 14.36
N ALA A 63 19.56 12.21 14.81
CA ALA A 63 18.17 12.30 15.22
C ALA A 63 17.22 12.10 14.03
N VAL A 64 16.19 11.28 14.22
CA VAL A 64 15.10 11.03 13.28
C VAL A 64 13.76 11.16 14.02
N PRO A 65 12.83 12.01 13.55
CA PRO A 65 13.00 12.91 12.42
C PRO A 65 13.91 14.11 12.76
N GLY A 66 14.54 14.68 11.73
CA GLY A 66 15.42 15.84 11.78
C GLY A 66 16.19 16.02 10.47
N ALA A 67 16.46 17.28 10.10
CA ALA A 67 17.35 17.61 8.99
C ALA A 67 18.81 17.33 9.38
N TRP A 68 19.60 16.74 8.50
CA TRP A 68 20.98 16.36 8.84
C TRP A 68 21.91 17.56 9.06
N GLU A 69 21.57 18.74 8.54
CA GLU A 69 22.29 19.99 8.75
C GLU A 69 22.30 20.40 10.21
N ASN A 70 21.24 20.08 10.95
CA ASN A 70 21.12 20.39 12.38
C ASN A 70 21.96 19.46 13.26
N GLU A 71 22.48 18.37 12.68
CA GLU A 71 23.16 17.29 13.39
C GLU A 71 24.64 17.16 12.97
N GLY A 72 25.19 18.17 12.29
CA GLY A 72 26.63 18.25 12.00
C GLY A 72 27.01 18.23 10.52
N TYR A 73 26.04 18.22 9.61
CA TYR A 73 26.26 18.19 8.16
C TYR A 73 25.78 19.47 7.45
N PRO A 74 26.26 20.67 7.84
CA PRO A 74 25.71 21.93 7.32
C PRO A 74 25.98 22.10 5.83
N GLY A 75 24.91 22.28 5.04
CA GLY A 75 24.98 22.50 3.59
C GLY A 75 25.47 21.29 2.81
N TYR A 76 25.26 20.09 3.34
CA TYR A 76 25.54 18.86 2.63
C TYR A 76 24.35 18.50 1.73
N ASP A 77 24.57 18.61 0.42
CA ASP A 77 23.65 18.10 -0.60
C ASP A 77 24.24 16.80 -1.17
N GLY A 78 23.39 15.79 -1.39
CA GLY A 78 23.80 14.51 -1.96
C GLY A 78 23.08 13.31 -1.35
N PHE A 79 23.77 12.17 -1.33
CA PHE A 79 23.21 10.93 -0.81
C PHE A 79 23.52 10.74 0.66
N ALA A 80 22.54 10.23 1.40
CA ALA A 80 22.79 9.71 2.73
C ALA A 80 21.94 8.47 3.00
N TRP A 81 22.39 7.65 3.93
CA TRP A 81 21.73 6.42 4.32
C TRP A 81 21.44 6.40 5.80
N TYR A 82 20.25 5.94 6.14
CA TYR A 82 19.82 5.67 7.50
C TYR A 82 19.62 4.19 7.71
N ARG A 83 20.01 3.66 8.88
CA ARG A 83 19.77 2.27 9.28
C ARG A 83 19.20 2.19 10.69
N VAL A 84 18.15 1.40 10.87
CA VAL A 84 17.59 1.09 12.19
C VAL A 84 17.16 -0.36 12.28
N ARG A 85 17.52 -1.00 13.40
CA ARG A 85 17.10 -2.37 13.71
C ARG A 85 15.94 -2.37 14.69
N PHE A 86 15.00 -3.28 14.50
CA PHE A 86 13.85 -3.43 15.38
C PHE A 86 13.42 -4.89 15.53
N SER A 87 12.65 -5.15 16.59
CA SER A 87 11.93 -6.42 16.78
C SER A 87 10.44 -6.12 16.81
N LEU A 88 9.63 -7.03 16.26
CA LEU A 88 8.20 -6.80 16.21
C LEU A 88 7.59 -6.94 17.61
N PRO A 89 6.83 -5.95 18.09
CA PRO A 89 6.12 -6.09 19.36
C PRO A 89 4.95 -7.08 19.20
N GLU A 90 4.56 -7.76 20.28
CA GLU A 90 3.47 -8.74 20.28
C GLU A 90 2.17 -8.19 19.65
N LYS A 91 1.84 -6.92 19.92
CA LYS A 91 0.64 -6.27 19.34
C LYS A 91 0.67 -6.10 17.82
N ALA A 92 1.83 -6.22 17.18
CA ALA A 92 2.02 -6.16 15.73
C ALA A 92 1.88 -7.53 15.04
N MET A 93 1.98 -8.62 15.80
CA MET A 93 1.91 -9.98 15.25
C MET A 93 0.57 -10.26 14.56
N GLY A 94 0.64 -10.79 13.34
CA GLY A 94 -0.54 -11.16 12.54
C GLY A 94 -1.34 -9.99 11.97
N ARG A 95 -0.82 -8.75 12.05
CA ARG A 95 -1.44 -7.56 11.46
C ARG A 95 -0.79 -7.20 10.12
N THR A 96 -1.51 -6.41 9.32
CA THR A 96 -0.89 -5.70 8.19
C THR A 96 -0.15 -4.50 8.76
N LEU A 97 1.17 -4.43 8.51
CA LEU A 97 2.02 -3.41 9.11
C LEU A 97 2.51 -2.43 8.04
N HIS A 98 2.51 -1.15 8.36
CA HIS A 98 3.07 -0.11 7.51
C HIS A 98 4.16 0.65 8.28
N LEU A 99 5.25 0.95 7.59
CA LEU A 99 6.28 1.86 8.06
C LEU A 99 5.88 3.29 7.69
N HIS A 100 5.83 4.15 8.69
CA HIS A 100 5.72 5.59 8.51
C HIS A 100 7.09 6.22 8.74
N LEU A 101 7.55 7.03 7.79
CA LEU A 101 8.80 7.80 7.92
C LEU A 101 8.55 9.31 7.91
N GLY A 102 7.30 9.74 7.81
CA GLY A 102 7.00 11.17 7.70
C GLY A 102 7.52 11.76 6.38
N ARG A 103 7.93 13.02 6.35
CA ARG A 103 8.42 13.67 5.13
C ARG A 103 9.93 13.46 4.98
N ILE A 104 10.35 13.09 3.78
CA ILE A 104 11.76 12.92 3.41
C ILE A 104 12.05 13.81 2.21
N ASP A 105 13.14 14.57 2.29
CA ASP A 105 13.61 15.47 1.25
C ASP A 105 14.86 14.89 0.57
N ASP A 106 14.98 14.85 -0.76
CA ASP A 106 13.98 15.09 -1.81
C ASP A 106 13.32 13.77 -2.25
N ALA A 107 14.12 12.73 -2.37
CA ALA A 107 13.75 11.40 -2.84
C ALA A 107 14.32 10.31 -1.93
N ASP A 108 13.63 9.19 -1.84
CA ASP A 108 14.02 8.08 -0.98
C ASP A 108 13.76 6.72 -1.62
N GLU A 109 14.60 5.75 -1.33
CA GLU A 109 14.34 4.32 -1.52
C GLU A 109 14.42 3.62 -0.15
N VAL A 110 13.41 2.82 0.17
CA VAL A 110 13.29 2.15 1.48
C VAL A 110 13.40 0.66 1.33
N TYR A 111 14.24 0.06 2.17
CA TYR A 111 14.54 -1.35 2.19
C TYR A 111 14.16 -1.97 3.54
N LEU A 112 13.53 -3.15 3.49
CA LEU A 112 13.34 -4.03 4.64
C LEU A 112 14.19 -5.28 4.44
N ASN A 113 15.15 -5.52 5.34
CA ASN A 113 16.02 -6.71 5.32
C ASN A 113 16.71 -6.93 3.95
N GLY A 114 17.13 -5.86 3.28
CA GLY A 114 17.78 -5.91 1.96
C GLY A 114 16.82 -5.92 0.76
N HIS A 115 15.51 -5.99 0.98
CA HIS A 115 14.51 -5.93 -0.09
C HIS A 115 13.94 -4.51 -0.20
N LEU A 116 13.94 -3.93 -1.41
CA LEU A 116 13.21 -2.69 -1.68
C LEU A 116 11.72 -2.92 -1.38
N ILE A 117 11.09 -2.01 -0.64
CA ILE A 117 9.66 -2.06 -0.31
C ILE A 117 8.87 -0.84 -0.81
N GLY A 118 9.57 0.19 -1.26
CA GLY A 118 8.97 1.38 -1.85
C GLY A 118 9.95 2.53 -1.96
N TYR A 119 9.54 3.56 -2.68
CA TYR A 119 10.30 4.78 -2.89
C TYR A 119 9.35 5.93 -3.23
N GLN A 120 9.83 7.17 -3.16
CA GLN A 120 9.15 8.35 -3.69
C GLN A 120 10.17 9.31 -4.28
N GLY A 121 9.71 10.10 -5.24
CA GLY A 121 10.58 10.92 -6.06
C GLY A 121 11.42 10.07 -7.01
N ARG A 122 12.41 10.69 -7.63
CA ARG A 122 13.35 10.01 -8.53
C ARG A 122 14.78 10.33 -8.11
N MET A 123 15.60 9.29 -8.05
CA MET A 123 17.05 9.43 -7.83
C MET A 123 17.73 10.03 -9.09
N PRO A 124 18.94 10.61 -8.99
CA PRO A 124 19.75 11.02 -10.13
C PRO A 124 19.90 9.94 -11.23
N PRO A 125 20.14 10.33 -12.50
CA PRO A 125 20.63 11.63 -12.96
C PRO A 125 19.56 12.69 -13.25
N TRP A 126 18.28 12.36 -13.11
CA TRP A 126 17.18 13.31 -13.31
C TRP A 126 16.32 13.37 -12.06
N PRO A 127 16.76 13.99 -10.96
CA PRO A 127 16.04 13.92 -9.70
C PRO A 127 14.64 14.54 -9.81
N GLU A 128 13.68 13.94 -9.12
CA GLU A 128 12.34 14.49 -8.94
C GLU A 128 12.01 14.49 -7.46
N THR A 129 11.69 15.67 -6.93
CA THR A 129 11.38 15.82 -5.51
C THR A 129 10.01 15.27 -5.15
N ALA A 130 9.94 14.63 -3.99
CA ALA A 130 8.72 14.24 -3.31
C ALA A 130 8.65 14.83 -1.89
N TYR A 131 9.38 15.91 -1.59
CA TYR A 131 9.52 16.47 -0.23
C TYR A 131 8.20 16.78 0.52
N HIS A 132 7.12 17.04 -0.22
CA HIS A 132 5.80 17.32 0.35
C HIS A 132 5.03 16.06 0.77
N ILE A 133 5.47 14.87 0.38
CA ILE A 133 4.73 13.62 0.56
C ILE A 133 5.15 12.95 1.87
N ALA A 134 4.20 12.60 2.73
CA ALA A 134 4.49 11.77 3.89
C ALA A 134 4.62 10.29 3.45
N ARG A 135 5.74 9.65 3.79
CA ARG A 135 6.07 8.28 3.43
C ARG A 135 5.32 7.28 4.28
N ARG A 136 4.63 6.37 3.60
CA ARG A 136 3.98 5.20 4.17
C ARG A 136 4.18 4.02 3.25
N TYR A 137 4.91 3.01 3.72
CA TYR A 137 5.20 1.81 2.96
C TYR A 137 4.66 0.60 3.69
N LEU A 138 4.02 -0.31 2.96
CA LEU A 138 3.68 -1.60 3.53
C LEU A 138 4.96 -2.34 3.90
N LEU A 139 4.96 -3.05 5.02
CA LEU A 139 5.99 -4.02 5.39
C LEU A 139 5.50 -5.40 4.94
N PRO A 140 6.01 -5.96 3.83
CA PRO A 140 5.53 -7.23 3.31
C PRO A 140 5.76 -8.33 4.35
N PRO A 141 4.72 -9.12 4.72
CA PRO A 141 4.86 -10.14 5.76
C PRO A 141 5.95 -11.18 5.47
N SER A 142 6.26 -11.46 4.20
CA SER A 142 7.31 -12.41 3.80
C SER A 142 8.73 -11.87 3.97
N PHE A 143 8.91 -10.55 4.06
CA PHE A 143 10.21 -9.94 4.33
C PHE A 143 10.43 -9.69 5.82
N LEU A 144 9.38 -9.76 6.64
CA LEU A 144 9.45 -9.56 8.09
C LEU A 144 9.95 -10.82 8.82
N LYS A 145 10.79 -10.58 9.83
CA LYS A 145 11.24 -11.54 10.83
C LYS A 145 10.61 -11.19 12.18
N ASP A 146 10.61 -12.12 13.14
CA ASP A 146 10.11 -11.82 14.49
C ASP A 146 11.01 -10.82 15.23
N HIS A 147 12.33 -10.94 15.02
CA HIS A 147 13.36 -10.10 15.61
C HIS A 147 14.42 -9.71 14.57
N ASP A 148 15.23 -8.72 14.92
CA ASP A 148 16.39 -8.29 14.12
C ASP A 148 16.03 -7.93 12.67
N ASN A 149 14.93 -7.21 12.50
CA ASN A 149 14.60 -6.59 11.22
C ASN A 149 15.42 -5.32 11.05
N LEU A 150 15.91 -5.08 9.83
CA LEU A 150 16.58 -3.85 9.44
C LEU A 150 15.66 -3.05 8.51
N ILE A 151 15.43 -1.78 8.84
CA ILE A 151 15.06 -0.76 7.85
C ILE A 151 16.33 -0.03 7.43
N ALA A 152 16.55 0.05 6.12
CA ALA A 152 17.53 0.94 5.52
C ALA A 152 16.81 1.95 4.62
N VAL A 153 17.17 3.22 4.71
CA VAL A 153 16.59 4.30 3.91
C VAL A 153 17.72 5.01 3.19
N ARG A 154 17.69 4.95 1.87
CA ARG A 154 18.56 5.73 1.00
C ARG A 154 17.85 7.04 0.68
N VAL A 155 18.49 8.17 0.93
CA VAL A 155 17.95 9.50 0.68
C VAL A 155 18.86 10.23 -0.30
N TYR A 156 18.27 10.95 -1.25
CA TYR A 156 18.97 11.93 -2.07
C TYR A 156 18.33 13.30 -1.87
N ASP A 157 19.16 14.29 -1.57
CA ASP A 157 18.81 15.69 -1.46
C ASP A 157 19.60 16.49 -2.50
N ASP A 158 18.92 17.30 -3.31
CA ASP A 158 19.58 18.07 -4.38
C ASP A 158 20.07 19.43 -3.88
N MET A 159 19.32 20.06 -2.95
CA MET A 159 19.62 21.37 -2.38
C MET A 159 18.90 21.56 -1.03
N LEU A 160 19.47 22.45 -0.20
CA LEU A 160 18.90 22.99 1.03
C LEU A 160 19.08 22.09 2.24
N ALA A 161 18.03 21.44 2.71
CA ALA A 161 18.03 20.74 4.00
C ALA A 161 17.47 19.34 3.82
N GLY A 162 18.34 18.36 3.82
CA GLY A 162 17.94 16.99 3.54
C GLY A 162 17.64 16.14 4.77
N GLY A 163 17.08 14.96 4.50
CA GLY A 163 16.87 13.90 5.49
C GLY A 163 15.41 13.59 5.80
N ILE A 164 15.18 12.85 6.88
CA ILE A 164 13.85 12.48 7.35
C ILE A 164 13.32 13.61 8.24
N LEU A 165 12.68 14.61 7.65
CA LEU A 165 12.49 15.94 8.25
C LEU A 165 11.49 16.00 9.41
N ASP A 166 10.30 15.43 9.26
CA ASP A 166 9.23 15.49 10.26
C ASP A 166 8.16 14.42 10.07
N GLY A 167 7.25 14.30 11.05
CA GLY A 167 6.15 13.34 11.06
C GLY A 167 6.39 12.22 12.08
N ASP A 168 5.37 11.39 12.29
CA ASP A 168 5.48 10.28 13.22
C ASP A 168 6.21 9.11 12.55
N VAL A 169 7.41 8.80 13.05
CA VAL A 169 8.28 7.75 12.52
C VAL A 169 8.05 6.46 13.32
N GLY A 170 7.61 5.40 12.66
CA GLY A 170 7.26 4.17 13.37
C GLY A 170 6.58 3.10 12.52
N ILE A 171 6.22 2.01 13.19
CA ILE A 171 5.44 0.92 12.60
C ILE A 171 4.00 1.06 13.06
N TYR A 172 3.08 1.03 12.11
CA TYR A 172 1.65 1.26 12.31
C TYR A 172 0.81 0.11 11.72
N TYR A 173 -0.42 0.03 12.19
CA TYR A 173 -1.45 -0.84 11.62
C TYR A 173 -2.81 -0.14 11.66
N GLN A 174 -3.78 -0.65 10.89
CA GLN A 174 -5.14 -0.13 10.91
C GLN A 174 -6.02 -1.03 11.82
N PRO A 175 -6.77 -0.47 12.78
CA PRO A 175 -7.60 -1.25 13.69
C PRO A 175 -8.80 -1.89 12.96
N ASP A 176 -9.27 -1.26 11.88
CA ASP A 176 -10.42 -1.70 11.09
C ASP A 176 -10.04 -2.54 9.87
N GLU A 177 -8.89 -3.21 9.90
CA GLU A 177 -8.45 -4.13 8.85
C GLU A 177 -9.51 -5.19 8.51
N ILE A 178 -9.54 -5.58 7.23
CA ILE A 178 -10.39 -6.67 6.79
C ILE A 178 -9.88 -7.98 7.37
N HIS A 179 -10.79 -8.81 7.88
CA HIS A 179 -10.43 -10.11 8.42
C HIS A 179 -10.16 -11.12 7.29
N ILE A 180 -8.91 -11.54 7.17
CA ILE A 180 -8.47 -12.56 6.21
C ILE A 180 -8.67 -13.96 6.78
N LEU A 181 -9.48 -14.80 6.12
CA LEU A 181 -9.67 -16.21 6.48
C LEU A 181 -8.49 -17.09 6.03
N SER A 182 -7.90 -16.74 4.89
CA SER A 182 -6.76 -17.42 4.29
C SER A 182 -5.89 -16.41 3.57
N SER A 183 -4.67 -16.19 4.06
CA SER A 183 -3.74 -15.27 3.42
C SER A 183 -3.31 -15.81 2.06
N LEU A 184 -3.19 -14.90 1.09
CA LEU A 184 -2.57 -15.14 -0.21
C LEU A 184 -1.29 -14.33 -0.39
N ALA A 185 -0.82 -13.61 0.64
CA ALA A 185 0.46 -12.92 0.61
C ALA A 185 1.66 -13.91 0.53
N GLY A 186 2.85 -13.38 0.28
CA GLY A 186 4.10 -14.15 0.15
C GLY A 186 4.39 -14.53 -1.30
N GLU A 187 4.92 -15.73 -1.55
CA GLU A 187 5.37 -16.14 -2.89
C GLU A 187 4.22 -16.24 -3.91
N TRP A 188 4.43 -15.64 -5.08
CA TRP A 188 3.67 -15.72 -6.32
C TRP A 188 4.64 -15.96 -7.49
N LYS A 189 4.09 -16.30 -8.65
CA LYS A 189 4.81 -16.35 -9.91
C LYS A 189 4.47 -15.13 -10.75
N LEU A 190 5.46 -14.42 -11.26
CA LEU A 190 5.33 -13.24 -12.11
C LEU A 190 5.92 -13.49 -13.49
N LYS A 191 5.25 -12.98 -14.51
CA LYS A 191 5.77 -12.90 -15.88
C LYS A 191 5.26 -11.64 -16.58
N MET A 192 6.20 -10.88 -17.13
CA MET A 192 5.89 -9.72 -17.97
C MET A 192 5.48 -10.13 -19.38
N GLY A 193 4.66 -9.28 -20.00
CA GLY A 193 4.00 -9.53 -21.28
C GLY A 193 2.53 -9.90 -21.10
N ASP A 194 1.85 -10.10 -22.22
CA ASP A 194 0.40 -10.23 -22.24
C ASP A 194 -0.08 -11.39 -23.13
N ASP A 195 -0.52 -12.48 -22.50
CA ASP A 195 -1.03 -13.66 -23.19
C ASP A 195 -2.15 -14.29 -22.38
N LEU A 196 -3.37 -14.23 -22.91
CA LEU A 196 -4.57 -14.72 -22.22
C LEU A 196 -4.52 -16.22 -21.88
N ARG A 197 -3.69 -17.02 -22.56
CA ARG A 197 -3.47 -18.44 -22.21
C ARG A 197 -2.88 -18.60 -20.81
N TRP A 198 -2.24 -17.56 -20.27
CA TRP A 198 -1.69 -17.59 -18.92
C TRP A 198 -2.78 -17.54 -17.84
N ALA A 199 -4.05 -17.33 -18.21
CA ALA A 199 -5.19 -17.53 -17.31
C ALA A 199 -5.53 -19.02 -17.11
N ASP A 200 -5.16 -19.90 -18.04
CA ASP A 200 -5.58 -21.30 -18.04
C ASP A 200 -5.06 -22.04 -16.81
N SER A 201 -5.92 -22.86 -16.19
CA SER A 201 -5.60 -23.55 -14.93
C SER A 201 -4.49 -24.59 -15.07
N ASP A 202 -4.34 -25.18 -16.25
CA ASP A 202 -3.35 -26.20 -16.59
C ASP A 202 -2.08 -25.64 -17.26
N PHE A 203 -2.01 -24.33 -17.46
CA PHE A 203 -0.82 -23.69 -18.03
C PHE A 203 0.43 -23.92 -17.17
N ASP A 204 1.54 -24.27 -17.82
CA ASP A 204 2.82 -24.50 -17.17
C ASP A 204 3.54 -23.17 -16.89
N ASP A 205 3.56 -22.81 -15.62
CA ASP A 205 4.21 -21.62 -15.08
C ASP A 205 5.53 -21.94 -14.36
N ALA A 206 6.13 -23.12 -14.57
CA ALA A 206 7.37 -23.51 -13.88
C ALA A 206 8.54 -22.54 -14.14
N GLY A 207 8.60 -21.94 -15.33
CA GLY A 207 9.64 -20.99 -15.71
C GLY A 207 9.38 -19.52 -15.35
N TRP A 208 8.30 -19.21 -14.61
CA TRP A 208 8.01 -17.84 -14.20
C TRP A 208 8.87 -17.41 -13.02
N GLN A 209 9.18 -16.12 -12.92
CA GLN A 209 9.94 -15.58 -11.79
C GLN A 209 9.12 -15.73 -10.51
N LYS A 210 9.75 -16.17 -9.43
CA LYS A 210 9.13 -16.14 -8.10
C LYS A 210 9.31 -14.76 -7.50
N VAL A 211 8.21 -14.18 -7.04
CA VAL A 211 8.17 -12.85 -6.43
C VAL A 211 7.28 -12.88 -5.21
N ASP A 212 7.46 -11.94 -4.29
CA ASP A 212 6.53 -11.72 -3.21
C ASP A 212 5.41 -10.77 -3.64
N ALA A 213 4.20 -11.01 -3.14
CA ALA A 213 3.11 -10.03 -3.23
C ALA A 213 2.42 -9.91 -1.87
N PRO A 214 2.06 -8.70 -1.43
CA PRO A 214 2.13 -7.44 -2.18
C PRO A 214 3.53 -6.81 -2.13
N VAL A 215 4.07 -6.46 -3.29
CA VAL A 215 5.33 -5.73 -3.51
C VAL A 215 5.30 -5.15 -4.93
N MET A 216 5.82 -3.94 -5.10
CA MET A 216 5.95 -3.27 -6.41
C MET A 216 6.93 -3.99 -7.32
N TRP A 217 6.68 -3.96 -8.64
CA TRP A 217 7.51 -4.59 -9.67
C TRP A 217 8.99 -4.15 -9.67
N ASP A 218 9.25 -2.92 -9.28
CA ASP A 218 10.58 -2.32 -9.12
C ASP A 218 11.50 -3.18 -8.24
N SER A 219 10.93 -3.77 -7.18
CA SER A 219 11.65 -4.61 -6.22
C SER A 219 12.13 -5.93 -6.83
N PHE A 220 11.65 -6.27 -8.02
CA PHE A 220 11.98 -7.50 -8.75
C PHE A 220 12.77 -7.26 -10.04
N GLY A 221 13.27 -6.03 -10.23
CA GLY A 221 14.10 -5.65 -11.37
C GLY A 221 13.32 -5.08 -12.57
N TYR A 222 12.06 -4.70 -12.37
CA TYR A 222 11.19 -4.11 -13.40
C TYR A 222 10.90 -2.64 -13.11
N LYS A 223 11.95 -1.90 -12.75
CA LYS A 223 11.86 -0.45 -12.54
C LYS A 223 11.49 0.24 -13.85
N ASP A 224 10.55 1.18 -13.79
CA ASP A 224 10.03 1.93 -14.94
C ASP A 224 9.39 1.06 -16.05
N TYR A 225 8.94 -0.16 -15.71
CA TYR A 225 8.27 -1.03 -16.68
C TYR A 225 6.79 -0.66 -16.84
N ASP A 226 6.47 0.05 -17.92
CA ASP A 226 5.10 0.27 -18.35
C ASP A 226 4.63 -0.90 -19.23
N GLY A 227 3.50 -1.52 -18.89
CA GLY A 227 2.95 -2.63 -19.66
C GLY A 227 2.09 -3.59 -18.84
N VAL A 228 2.08 -4.85 -19.28
CA VAL A 228 1.26 -5.89 -18.65
C VAL A 228 2.15 -6.90 -17.94
N GLY A 229 1.81 -7.20 -16.70
CA GLY A 229 2.40 -8.28 -15.92
C GLY A 229 1.32 -9.24 -15.45
N TRP A 230 1.62 -10.53 -15.49
CA TRP A 230 0.75 -11.56 -14.98
C TRP A 230 1.32 -12.18 -13.72
N TYR A 231 0.48 -12.26 -12.70
CA TYR A 231 0.72 -13.03 -11.49
C TYR A 231 -0.03 -14.35 -11.54
N ARG A 232 0.58 -15.43 -11.05
CA ARG A 232 -0.05 -16.73 -10.83
C ARG A 232 0.22 -17.25 -9.43
N LYS A 233 -0.83 -17.76 -8.77
CA LYS A 233 -0.73 -18.40 -7.46
C LYS A 233 -1.63 -19.62 -7.36
N ARG A 234 -1.06 -20.68 -6.78
CA ARG A 234 -1.79 -21.88 -6.38
C ARG A 234 -2.19 -21.77 -4.90
N PHE A 235 -3.42 -22.14 -4.58
CA PHE A 235 -3.90 -22.13 -3.21
C PHE A 235 -5.00 -23.17 -2.96
N THR A 236 -5.16 -23.57 -1.70
CA THR A 236 -6.25 -24.44 -1.24
C THR A 236 -7.21 -23.68 -0.33
N VAL A 237 -8.47 -24.08 -0.31
CA VAL A 237 -9.47 -23.47 0.58
C VAL A 237 -9.39 -24.12 1.97
N PRO A 238 -9.08 -23.37 3.04
CA PRO A 238 -8.99 -23.94 4.37
C PRO A 238 -10.36 -24.34 4.90
N GLN A 239 -10.40 -25.31 5.81
CA GLN A 239 -11.64 -25.93 6.28
C GLN A 239 -12.63 -24.92 6.90
N ASN A 240 -12.12 -23.91 7.62
CA ASN A 240 -12.90 -22.83 8.21
C ASN A 240 -13.57 -21.90 7.17
N ALA A 241 -13.12 -21.91 5.91
CA ALA A 241 -13.67 -21.09 4.84
C ALA A 241 -14.69 -21.82 3.96
N ARG A 242 -14.79 -23.16 4.06
CA ARG A 242 -15.60 -23.98 3.13
C ARG A 242 -17.11 -23.78 3.23
N SER A 243 -17.60 -23.35 4.39
CA SER A 243 -19.02 -23.04 4.61
C SER A 243 -19.37 -21.58 4.30
N GLU A 244 -18.39 -20.75 4.03
CA GLU A 244 -18.57 -19.31 3.84
C GLU A 244 -18.86 -18.97 2.37
N LYS A 245 -19.52 -17.84 2.16
CA LYS A 245 -19.51 -17.18 0.85
C LYS A 245 -18.23 -16.36 0.75
N LEU A 246 -17.34 -16.72 -0.16
CA LEU A 246 -16.00 -16.14 -0.23
C LEU A 246 -15.90 -14.99 -1.23
N ILE A 247 -15.09 -14.01 -0.86
CA ILE A 247 -14.61 -12.93 -1.71
C ILE A 247 -13.10 -13.11 -1.83
N LEU A 248 -12.58 -12.90 -3.03
CA LEU A 248 -11.15 -12.74 -3.25
C LEU A 248 -10.80 -11.27 -3.03
N PHE A 249 -9.93 -11.00 -2.05
CA PHE A 249 -9.44 -9.67 -1.73
C PHE A 249 -7.96 -9.58 -2.11
N LEU A 250 -7.57 -8.64 -2.97
CA LEU A 250 -6.22 -8.55 -3.54
C LEU A 250 -5.49 -7.24 -3.19
N GLY A 251 -5.90 -6.57 -2.11
CA GLY A 251 -5.25 -5.34 -1.69
C GLY A 251 -5.39 -4.26 -2.76
N LYS A 252 -4.34 -3.47 -2.99
CA LYS A 252 -4.31 -2.50 -4.09
C LYS A 252 -3.38 -3.00 -5.19
N ILE A 253 -3.86 -2.84 -6.40
CA ILE A 253 -3.12 -3.17 -7.62
C ILE A 253 -2.97 -1.87 -8.38
N ASP A 254 -1.77 -1.62 -8.90
CA ASP A 254 -1.54 -0.41 -9.67
C ASP A 254 -2.37 -0.41 -10.95
N ASP A 255 -2.83 0.78 -11.33
CA ASP A 255 -3.77 1.07 -12.40
C ASP A 255 -4.96 0.11 -12.52
N VAL A 256 -4.89 -0.93 -13.35
CA VAL A 256 -6.06 -1.77 -13.70
C VAL A 256 -5.70 -3.25 -13.75
N ASP A 257 -6.71 -4.09 -13.52
CA ASP A 257 -6.49 -5.53 -13.47
C ASP A 257 -7.68 -6.34 -14.00
N GLU A 258 -7.38 -7.55 -14.45
CA GLU A 258 -8.35 -8.61 -14.69
C GLU A 258 -7.96 -9.86 -13.91
N VAL A 259 -8.93 -10.45 -13.22
CA VAL A 259 -8.71 -11.62 -12.37
C VAL A 259 -9.38 -12.84 -12.95
N TYR A 260 -8.67 -13.97 -12.91
CA TYR A 260 -9.11 -15.27 -13.39
C TYR A 260 -8.94 -16.32 -12.28
N LEU A 261 -9.98 -17.10 -12.04
CA LEU A 261 -9.95 -18.25 -11.13
C LEU A 261 -10.19 -19.52 -11.94
N ASN A 262 -9.23 -20.44 -11.90
CA ASN A 262 -9.30 -21.72 -12.59
C ASN A 262 -9.64 -21.58 -14.09
N GLY A 263 -8.97 -20.66 -14.79
CA GLY A 263 -9.21 -20.39 -16.22
C GLY A 263 -10.45 -19.53 -16.54
N LYS A 264 -11.26 -19.16 -15.54
CA LYS A 264 -12.48 -18.36 -15.75
C LYS A 264 -12.31 -16.97 -15.19
N LYS A 265 -12.64 -15.95 -15.99
CA LYS A 265 -12.63 -14.56 -15.53
C LYS A 265 -13.61 -14.36 -14.38
N LEU A 266 -13.08 -13.80 -13.30
CA LEU A 266 -13.81 -13.47 -12.07
C LEU A 266 -14.33 -12.02 -12.11
N GLY A 267 -13.51 -11.10 -12.60
CA GLY A 267 -13.83 -9.68 -12.65
C GLY A 267 -12.68 -8.84 -13.21
N ARG A 268 -12.87 -7.53 -13.16
CA ARG A 268 -11.86 -6.51 -13.48
C ARG A 268 -12.10 -5.24 -12.68
N THR A 269 -11.06 -4.44 -12.47
CA THR A 269 -11.18 -3.06 -12.00
C THR A 269 -10.57 -2.12 -13.04
N GLY A 270 -11.26 -1.02 -13.30
CA GLY A 270 -10.89 -0.04 -14.31
C GLY A 270 -11.12 -0.48 -15.77
N PRO A 271 -10.95 0.46 -16.72
CA PRO A 271 -11.04 0.18 -18.14
C PRO A 271 -9.72 -0.44 -18.64
N TRP A 272 -9.81 -1.45 -19.51
CA TRP A 272 -8.61 -2.01 -20.14
C TRP A 272 -8.06 -1.01 -21.18
N PRO A 273 -6.74 -0.91 -21.42
CA PRO A 273 -6.16 0.09 -22.33
C PRO A 273 -6.79 0.18 -23.72
N ASN A 274 -7.10 -0.97 -24.31
CA ASN A 274 -7.70 -1.03 -25.65
C ASN A 274 -9.20 -0.66 -25.65
N ASP A 275 -9.83 -0.53 -24.49
CA ASP A 275 -11.24 -0.15 -24.33
C ASP A 275 -11.42 1.37 -24.27
N ILE A 276 -10.34 2.15 -24.13
CA ILE A 276 -10.39 3.62 -23.98
C ILE A 276 -9.66 4.33 -25.12
N ARG A 277 -10.15 5.53 -25.45
CA ARG A 277 -9.57 6.38 -26.50
C ARG A 277 -8.60 7.42 -25.98
N ASP A 278 -8.71 7.79 -24.70
CA ASP A 278 -7.92 8.83 -24.04
C ASP A 278 -7.32 8.30 -22.73
N PHE A 279 -5.99 8.37 -22.61
CA PHE A 279 -5.23 7.97 -21.41
C PHE A 279 -5.53 8.86 -20.19
N GLU A 280 -6.12 10.04 -20.38
CA GLU A 280 -6.51 10.92 -19.26
C GLU A 280 -7.65 10.36 -18.39
N ASN A 281 -8.28 9.25 -18.80
CA ASN A 281 -9.44 8.65 -18.12
C ASN A 281 -9.14 7.37 -17.30
N TYR A 282 -7.88 7.03 -17.02
CA TYR A 282 -7.58 5.86 -16.16
C TYR A 282 -8.04 6.03 -14.71
N GLY A 283 -8.30 7.25 -14.25
CA GLY A 283 -8.81 7.50 -12.90
C GLY A 283 -7.82 7.09 -11.80
N ASN A 284 -8.29 7.04 -10.54
CA ASN A 284 -7.46 6.71 -9.37
C ASN A 284 -7.55 5.23 -9.00
N HIS A 285 -7.68 4.32 -9.98
CA HIS A 285 -7.91 2.90 -9.73
C HIS A 285 -6.75 2.26 -8.96
N TYR A 286 -5.51 2.76 -9.08
CA TYR A 286 -4.36 2.32 -8.29
C TYR A 286 -4.57 2.41 -6.77
N GLN A 287 -5.47 3.29 -6.29
CA GLN A 287 -5.78 3.45 -4.87
C GLN A 287 -6.88 2.50 -4.36
N GLU A 288 -7.60 1.83 -5.25
CA GLU A 288 -8.77 1.03 -4.90
C GLU A 288 -8.40 -0.34 -4.32
N TYR A 289 -9.11 -0.76 -3.28
CA TYR A 289 -9.02 -2.15 -2.85
C TYR A 289 -9.75 -3.07 -3.82
N ARG A 290 -9.07 -4.13 -4.26
CA ARG A 290 -9.60 -5.14 -5.18
C ARG A 290 -10.36 -6.21 -4.41
N ALA A 291 -11.65 -6.35 -4.73
CA ALA A 291 -12.53 -7.35 -4.13
C ALA A 291 -13.46 -7.97 -5.17
N TYR A 292 -13.36 -9.29 -5.36
CA TYR A 292 -14.13 -10.02 -6.36
C TYR A 292 -14.96 -11.14 -5.73
N PHE A 293 -16.26 -11.16 -6.02
CA PHE A 293 -17.14 -12.25 -5.60
C PHE A 293 -16.72 -13.57 -6.26
N ILE A 294 -16.56 -14.63 -5.47
CA ILE A 294 -16.26 -15.97 -6.00
C ILE A 294 -17.56 -16.75 -6.20
N PRO A 295 -17.94 -17.09 -7.44
CA PRO A 295 -19.05 -18.00 -7.67
C PRO A 295 -18.74 -19.38 -7.09
N ALA A 296 -19.69 -19.97 -6.35
CA ALA A 296 -19.48 -21.24 -5.65
C ALA A 296 -19.08 -22.40 -6.60
N ASN A 297 -19.42 -22.32 -7.89
CA ASN A 297 -19.09 -23.32 -8.90
C ASN A 297 -17.73 -23.11 -9.59
N GLN A 298 -17.00 -22.04 -9.27
CA GLN A 298 -15.66 -21.78 -9.81
C GLN A 298 -14.54 -22.15 -8.83
N LEU A 299 -14.86 -22.33 -7.55
CA LEU A 299 -13.91 -22.67 -6.51
C LEU A 299 -13.88 -24.18 -6.25
N GLN A 300 -12.68 -24.76 -6.23
CA GLN A 300 -12.44 -26.14 -5.84
C GLN A 300 -12.22 -26.20 -4.32
N LEU A 301 -13.23 -26.63 -3.56
CA LEU A 301 -13.17 -26.64 -2.08
C LEU A 301 -12.21 -27.70 -1.52
N ASP A 302 -12.10 -28.84 -2.20
CA ASP A 302 -11.30 -30.00 -1.78
C ASP A 302 -10.01 -30.16 -2.61
N GLY A 303 -9.69 -29.18 -3.46
CA GLY A 303 -8.57 -29.23 -4.39
C GLY A 303 -7.74 -27.95 -4.42
N GLU A 304 -6.72 -27.98 -5.27
CA GLU A 304 -5.92 -26.80 -5.58
C GLU A 304 -6.69 -25.89 -6.55
N ASN A 305 -6.60 -24.58 -6.32
CA ASN A 305 -7.11 -23.55 -7.19
C ASN A 305 -5.94 -22.76 -7.78
N VAL A 306 -6.10 -22.33 -9.02
CA VAL A 306 -5.16 -21.44 -9.70
C VAL A 306 -5.79 -20.07 -9.83
N LEU A 307 -5.14 -19.09 -9.23
CA LEU A 307 -5.45 -17.68 -9.41
C LEU A 307 -4.47 -17.09 -10.42
N ALA A 308 -4.98 -16.40 -11.44
CA ALA A 308 -4.19 -15.59 -12.34
C ALA A 308 -4.69 -14.14 -12.30
N VAL A 309 -3.77 -13.19 -12.16
CA VAL A 309 -4.08 -11.76 -12.10
C VAL A 309 -3.28 -11.08 -13.18
N ARG A 310 -3.98 -10.49 -14.13
CA ARG A 310 -3.42 -9.71 -15.23
C ARG A 310 -3.46 -8.25 -14.81
N VAL A 311 -2.30 -7.62 -14.67
CA VAL A 311 -2.16 -6.23 -14.22
C VAL A 311 -1.62 -5.42 -15.39
N PHE A 312 -2.23 -4.28 -15.65
CA PHE A 312 -1.66 -3.27 -16.54
C PHE A 312 -1.25 -2.07 -15.71
N ASP A 313 0.00 -1.66 -15.88
CA ASP A 313 0.57 -0.42 -15.37
C ASP A 313 0.87 0.48 -16.58
N GLY A 314 0.35 1.71 -16.54
CA GLY A 314 0.57 2.70 -17.58
C GLY A 314 1.72 3.65 -17.29
N LEU A 315 2.13 3.83 -16.03
CA LEU A 315 3.10 4.84 -15.61
C LEU A 315 3.79 4.48 -14.29
N VAL A 316 5.12 4.55 -14.30
CA VAL A 316 6.02 4.62 -13.13
C VAL A 316 6.06 3.35 -12.28
N HIS A 317 4.93 2.89 -11.75
CA HIS A 317 4.89 1.89 -10.69
C HIS A 317 3.89 0.78 -10.98
N GLY A 318 4.38 -0.46 -11.06
CA GLY A 318 3.51 -1.59 -11.37
C GLY A 318 3.33 -2.59 -10.24
N GLY A 319 2.26 -3.37 -10.36
CA GLY A 319 2.06 -4.60 -9.60
C GLY A 319 1.06 -4.50 -8.45
N ILE A 320 1.03 -5.54 -7.62
CA ILE A 320 0.17 -5.61 -6.44
C ILE A 320 0.93 -4.98 -5.27
N TRP A 321 0.73 -3.69 -5.01
CA TRP A 321 1.64 -2.88 -4.19
C TRP A 321 1.19 -2.69 -2.74
N ASP A 322 -0.08 -2.89 -2.41
CA ASP A 322 -0.60 -2.79 -1.02
C ASP A 322 -1.46 -4.00 -0.66
N GLY A 323 -1.54 -4.29 0.63
CA GLY A 323 -2.25 -5.46 1.18
C GLY A 323 -3.44 -5.08 2.06
N PRO A 324 -4.09 -6.06 2.71
CA PRO A 324 -3.78 -7.50 2.67
C PRO A 324 -4.30 -8.21 1.41
N LEU A 325 -3.85 -9.45 1.17
CA LEU A 325 -4.38 -10.35 0.13
C LEU A 325 -4.90 -11.64 0.76
N GLY A 326 -6.07 -12.09 0.34
CA GLY A 326 -6.61 -13.34 0.82
C GLY A 326 -8.06 -13.64 0.46
N LEU A 327 -8.52 -14.78 0.97
CA LEU A 327 -9.94 -15.11 1.01
C LEU A 327 -10.58 -14.46 2.23
N VAL A 328 -11.72 -13.81 2.03
CA VAL A 328 -12.50 -13.18 3.10
C VAL A 328 -13.95 -13.64 3.01
N SER A 329 -14.66 -13.68 4.14
CA SER A 329 -16.10 -13.95 4.10
C SER A 329 -16.84 -12.73 3.51
N GLN A 330 -17.93 -12.96 2.79
CA GLN A 330 -18.81 -11.91 2.28
C GLN A 330 -19.37 -11.05 3.43
N ARG A 331 -19.58 -11.65 4.61
CA ARG A 331 -20.04 -10.94 5.80
C ARG A 331 -18.98 -9.93 6.27
N ASP A 332 -17.74 -10.37 6.39
CA ASP A 332 -16.65 -9.55 6.91
C ASP A 332 -16.28 -8.46 5.90
N TYR A 333 -16.28 -8.78 4.60
CA TYR A 333 -16.14 -7.79 3.53
C TYR A 333 -17.21 -6.71 3.59
N ARG A 334 -18.50 -7.06 3.70
CA ARG A 334 -19.59 -6.06 3.83
C ARG A 334 -19.53 -5.24 5.11
N SER A 335 -18.98 -5.79 6.18
CA SER A 335 -18.74 -5.04 7.42
C SER A 335 -17.62 -4.03 7.23
N TRP A 336 -16.50 -4.47 6.64
CA TRP A 336 -15.36 -3.62 6.27
C TRP A 336 -15.76 -2.52 5.28
N GLU A 337 -16.46 -2.86 4.20
CA GLU A 337 -16.92 -1.91 3.18
C GLU A 337 -17.82 -0.84 3.79
N ARG A 338 -18.80 -1.18 4.63
CA ARG A 338 -19.64 -0.17 5.29
C ARG A 338 -18.84 0.80 6.18
N ARG A 339 -17.81 0.32 6.87
CA ARG A 339 -16.93 1.17 7.69
C ARG A 339 -16.09 2.12 6.83
N ASN A 340 -15.62 1.67 5.67
CA ASN A 340 -14.73 2.44 4.80
C ASN A 340 -15.47 3.31 3.76
N SER A 341 -16.63 2.88 3.25
CA SER A 341 -17.44 3.64 2.27
C SER A 341 -18.28 4.75 2.93
N SER A 342 -18.74 4.57 4.18
CA SER A 342 -19.45 5.63 4.91
C SER A 342 -18.57 6.87 5.19
N GLN A 343 -17.24 6.72 5.14
CA GLN A 343 -16.31 7.84 5.17
C GLN A 343 -16.28 8.61 3.84
N ALA A 344 -16.37 7.92 2.70
CA ALA A 344 -16.35 8.54 1.37
C ALA A 344 -17.70 9.20 0.98
N ASP A 345 -18.82 8.55 1.30
CA ASP A 345 -20.17 9.05 0.94
C ASP A 345 -20.57 10.30 1.74
N PHE A 346 -20.07 10.46 2.97
CA PHE A 346 -20.33 11.63 3.81
C PHE A 346 -19.73 12.92 3.21
N PHE A 347 -18.49 12.86 2.70
CA PHE A 347 -17.85 14.00 2.03
C PHE A 347 -18.47 14.29 0.66
N LYS A 348 -18.88 13.25 -0.07
CA LYS A 348 -19.60 13.41 -1.35
C LYS A 348 -20.96 14.07 -1.17
N TRP A 349 -21.66 13.80 -0.06
CA TRP A 349 -22.93 14.44 0.30
C TRP A 349 -22.79 15.91 0.74
N ILE A 350 -21.69 16.29 1.40
CA ILE A 350 -21.48 17.68 1.86
C ILE A 350 -20.89 18.58 0.78
N TRP A 351 -19.96 18.07 -0.04
CA TRP A 351 -19.14 18.90 -0.93
C TRP A 351 -19.37 18.64 -2.43
N GLY A 352 -20.20 17.64 -2.79
CA GLY A 352 -20.56 17.38 -4.17
C GLY A 352 -21.70 18.27 -4.65
N LYS A 353 -21.37 19.28 -5.48
CA LYS A 353 -22.26 19.79 -6.53
C LYS A 353 -21.67 19.48 -7.88
#